data_AF-A0A9N8WDC5-F1
#
_entry.id   AF-A0A9N8WDC5-F1
#
_cell.length_a   1.000
_cell.length_b   1.000
_cell.length_c   1.000
_cell.angle_alpha   90.00
_cell.angle_beta   90.00
_cell.angle_gamma   90.00
#
_symmetry.space_group_name_H-M   'P 1'
#
loop_
_entity.id
_entity.type
_entity.pdbx_description
1 polymer ?
#
loop_
_entity_poly.entity_id
_entity_poly.type
_entity_poly.pdbx_seq_one_letter_code
_entity_poly.pdbx_strand_id
1 'polypeptide(L)'
;MTHIYEDIRVDAIKFMEIWLNIAPDIIVDGFWQRVVPNYIGLLTTDSNLSTITNSVSRIVTPSTNSRNQFLSHEIKIDILSSFHKLLKYGLNDDDSDPINWFQSVRQGVSIDWGQVHGKVELIPPHPLRSSLIPYLSNSRPKYSAQFNLFNNSSSLTTTKNQNEWASMSNNNNSLSHNEMTKDAENNYDSSTVQGRMSCAKDLLNVVNPILLATWLDTAPSVFGTASALNQNLSSLEIIYLVLKMMVILWRATIKYALTYQEFTDKQWIESHLRQLIKHYVIYFPFGSESIVTRDAKSEVILQEMNLMFCELTSIFLMTTKMTALEKEVLIGSNYNKRSSQKKRKRIDGMDSSESRPFWIEQVVEYILHFLNSEPTSKAEHLTALLPTIRNLLNYLEKEERDSIFRTILNYSKRCRAQSTSKRVIIGFISKFLMVREISHSQVTFHIHHDAPFAKEVQTWVLSLPKLLWELKTSNIETSQEVLYVLCDFAKRSGKGIFNDEIMIQLQTVLIPFLYVDLPNKGPLLGPFISLPQNLQRKTIEFLFLCPKVIDKMKYALENVLNREEAISVRSYAHSLLNEKFLII
;
A
#
# COMPACT_ATOMS: atom_id res chain seq x y z
N MET A 1 -31.88 -9.61 2.60
CA MET A 1 -31.40 -8.26 2.25
C MET A 1 -32.46 -7.42 1.53
N THR A 2 -33.29 -7.99 0.64
CA THR A 2 -34.34 -7.26 -0.11
C THR A 2 -35.74 -7.34 0.52
N HIS A 3 -35.85 -7.82 1.77
CA HIS A 3 -37.14 -7.99 2.44
C HIS A 3 -37.81 -6.63 2.71
N ILE A 4 -39.14 -6.58 2.70
CA ILE A 4 -39.91 -5.35 2.99
C ILE A 4 -39.78 -4.86 4.44
N TYR A 5 -39.39 -5.75 5.35
CA TYR A 5 -39.24 -5.46 6.78
C TYR A 5 -37.78 -5.15 7.08
N GLU A 6 -37.54 -4.04 7.76
CA GLU A 6 -36.20 -3.55 8.09
C GLU A 6 -35.43 -4.49 9.00
N ASP A 7 -36.03 -4.98 10.09
CA ASP A 7 -35.37 -5.90 11.02
C ASP A 7 -34.83 -7.16 10.32
N ILE A 8 -35.61 -7.71 9.38
CA ILE A 8 -35.18 -8.87 8.57
C ILE A 8 -34.04 -8.50 7.61
N ARG A 9 -34.01 -7.26 7.09
CA ARG A 9 -32.88 -6.79 6.27
C ARG A 9 -31.62 -6.64 7.11
N VAL A 10 -31.73 -6.09 8.32
CA VAL A 10 -30.61 -5.92 9.26
C VAL A 10 -30.06 -7.27 9.70
N ASP A 11 -30.91 -8.22 10.10
CA ASP A 11 -30.45 -9.55 10.49
C ASP A 11 -29.82 -10.31 9.32
N ALA A 12 -30.29 -10.09 8.08
CA ALA A 12 -29.63 -10.64 6.91
C ALA A 12 -28.19 -10.13 6.72
N ILE A 13 -27.87 -8.91 7.16
CA ILE A 13 -26.49 -8.40 7.18
C ILE A 13 -25.63 -9.16 8.18
N LYS A 14 -26.15 -9.41 9.38
CA LYS A 14 -25.45 -10.20 10.41
C LYS A 14 -25.13 -11.61 9.91
N PHE A 15 -26.08 -12.26 9.22
CA PHE A 15 -25.82 -13.54 8.58
C PHE A 15 -24.73 -13.43 7.50
N MET A 16 -24.78 -12.40 6.65
CA MET A 16 -23.78 -12.19 5.62
C MET A 16 -22.39 -11.96 6.21
N GLU A 17 -22.29 -11.24 7.34
CA GLU A 17 -21.03 -11.05 8.05
C GLU A 17 -20.44 -12.37 8.56
N ILE A 18 -21.27 -13.25 9.12
CA ILE A 18 -20.85 -14.60 9.55
C ILE A 18 -20.31 -15.37 8.33
N TRP A 19 -21.03 -15.34 7.22
CA TRP A 19 -20.59 -16.03 6.00
C TRP A 19 -19.26 -15.46 5.46
N LEU A 20 -19.10 -14.14 5.43
CA LEU A 20 -17.85 -13.49 5.00
C LEU A 20 -16.67 -13.84 5.92
N ASN A 21 -16.91 -14.07 7.21
CA ASN A 21 -15.86 -14.48 8.15
C ASN A 21 -15.48 -15.97 8.01
N ILE A 22 -16.41 -16.84 7.59
CA ILE A 22 -16.20 -18.30 7.51
C ILE A 22 -15.72 -18.73 6.12
N ALA A 23 -16.33 -18.23 5.06
CA ALA A 23 -16.10 -18.66 3.69
C ALA A 23 -16.27 -17.50 2.69
N PRO A 24 -15.41 -16.47 2.77
CA PRO A 24 -15.50 -15.28 1.91
C PRO A 24 -15.41 -15.64 0.42
N ASP A 25 -14.53 -16.57 0.05
CA ASP A 25 -14.27 -16.97 -1.34
C ASP A 25 -15.53 -17.53 -2.01
N ILE A 26 -16.37 -18.28 -1.28
CA ILE A 26 -17.62 -18.83 -1.82
C ILE A 26 -18.59 -17.72 -2.20
N ILE A 27 -18.71 -16.70 -1.35
CA ILE A 27 -19.63 -15.57 -1.58
C ILE A 27 -19.11 -14.72 -2.74
N VAL A 28 -17.82 -14.43 -2.71
CA VAL A 28 -17.17 -13.54 -3.65
C VAL A 28 -17.05 -14.18 -5.04
N ASP A 29 -16.66 -15.44 -5.15
CA ASP A 29 -16.51 -16.10 -6.44
C ASP A 29 -17.83 -16.61 -7.01
N GLY A 30 -18.78 -17.01 -6.15
CA GLY A 30 -20.06 -17.59 -6.58
C GLY A 30 -21.21 -16.58 -6.71
N PHE A 31 -21.24 -15.55 -5.86
CA PHE A 31 -22.46 -14.76 -5.64
C PHE A 31 -22.25 -13.24 -5.69
N TRP A 32 -21.06 -12.75 -6.05
CA TRP A 32 -20.74 -11.32 -6.15
C TRP A 32 -21.81 -10.50 -6.87
N GLN A 33 -22.20 -10.95 -8.07
CA GLN A 33 -23.19 -10.27 -8.92
C GLN A 33 -24.58 -10.17 -8.30
N ARG A 34 -24.93 -11.07 -7.39
CA ARG A 34 -26.23 -11.04 -6.68
C ARG A 34 -26.14 -10.24 -5.39
N VAL A 35 -25.02 -10.30 -4.68
CA VAL A 35 -24.87 -9.71 -3.34
C VAL A 35 -24.56 -8.21 -3.41
N VAL A 36 -23.72 -7.77 -4.34
CA VAL A 36 -23.31 -6.35 -4.45
C VAL A 36 -24.50 -5.41 -4.72
N PRO A 37 -25.40 -5.68 -5.69
CA PRO A 37 -26.57 -4.82 -5.91
C PRO A 37 -27.48 -4.72 -4.69
N ASN A 38 -27.58 -5.77 -3.87
CA ASN A 38 -28.37 -5.73 -2.65
C ASN A 38 -27.78 -4.79 -1.60
N TYR A 39 -26.45 -4.73 -1.47
CA TYR A 39 -25.79 -3.74 -0.60
C TYR A 39 -25.99 -2.31 -1.11
N ILE A 40 -25.87 -2.11 -2.42
CA ILE A 40 -26.16 -0.81 -3.05
C ILE A 40 -27.62 -0.41 -2.80
N GLY A 41 -28.57 -1.35 -2.91
CA GLY A 41 -29.97 -1.14 -2.59
C GLY A 41 -30.18 -0.67 -1.14
N LEU A 42 -29.49 -1.30 -0.18
CA LEU A 42 -29.57 -0.91 1.24
C LEU A 42 -28.98 0.48 1.51
N LEU A 43 -27.91 0.86 0.80
CA LEU A 43 -27.30 2.19 0.93
C LEU A 43 -28.07 3.30 0.19
N THR A 44 -28.81 2.96 -0.87
CA THR A 44 -29.60 3.91 -1.68
C THR A 44 -31.01 4.14 -1.18
N THR A 45 -31.58 3.22 -0.39
CA THR A 45 -32.89 3.45 0.26
C THR A 45 -32.91 4.68 1.16
N ASP A 46 -31.74 5.17 1.58
CA ASP A 46 -31.57 6.42 2.34
C ASP A 46 -31.66 7.68 1.48
N SER A 47 -31.32 7.61 0.18
CA SER A 47 -31.07 8.79 -0.66
C SER A 47 -32.26 9.20 -1.54
N ASN A 48 -33.16 8.27 -1.86
CA ASN A 48 -34.21 8.50 -2.87
C ASN A 48 -35.58 8.95 -2.31
N LEU A 49 -35.74 9.09 -0.99
CA LEU A 49 -37.01 9.55 -0.41
C LEU A 49 -37.13 11.09 -0.34
N SER A 50 -36.11 11.85 -0.75
CA SER A 50 -36.12 13.32 -0.75
C SER A 50 -36.52 13.98 -2.07
N THR A 51 -36.68 13.22 -3.17
CA THR A 51 -36.71 13.83 -4.52
C THR A 51 -37.90 13.43 -5.40
N ILE A 52 -38.94 12.79 -4.84
CA ILE A 52 -40.18 12.52 -5.57
C ILE A 52 -41.39 13.03 -4.79
N THR A 53 -41.66 14.34 -4.92
CA THR A 53 -43.03 14.86 -5.03
C THR A 53 -43.01 16.16 -5.84
N ASN A 54 -43.54 16.10 -7.06
CA ASN A 54 -43.80 17.27 -7.91
C ASN A 54 -44.89 18.17 -7.31
N SER A 55 -44.67 19.47 -7.41
CA SER A 55 -45.66 20.56 -7.61
C SER A 55 -47.12 20.32 -7.20
N VAL A 56 -47.57 20.96 -6.11
CA VAL A 56 -48.62 22.02 -6.10
C VAL A 56 -48.44 22.85 -4.81
N SER A 57 -48.57 24.16 -4.96
CA SER A 57 -48.45 25.22 -3.96
C SER A 57 -49.33 25.08 -2.71
N ARG A 58 -48.75 25.33 -1.53
CA ARG A 58 -49.26 26.22 -0.45
C ARG A 58 -48.36 26.23 0.81
N ILE A 59 -47.84 27.42 1.09
CA ILE A 59 -47.65 28.11 2.39
C ILE A 59 -47.01 27.34 3.57
N VAL A 60 -45.84 27.87 3.94
CA VAL A 60 -44.98 27.72 5.12
C VAL A 60 -45.67 27.35 6.45
N THR A 61 -45.17 26.28 7.07
CA THR A 61 -44.85 26.22 8.51
C THR A 61 -43.49 25.52 8.68
N PRO A 62 -42.63 25.95 9.63
CA PRO A 62 -41.32 25.34 9.83
C PRO A 62 -41.50 24.05 10.66
N SER A 63 -41.78 22.94 9.97
CA SER A 63 -41.81 21.61 10.58
C SER A 63 -40.39 21.05 10.62
N THR A 64 -39.93 20.80 11.84
CA THR A 64 -38.67 20.18 12.23
C THR A 64 -38.28 18.95 11.41
N ASN A 65 -37.06 19.00 10.86
CA ASN A 65 -36.29 17.90 10.26
C ASN A 65 -36.35 16.59 11.09
N SER A 66 -37.22 15.65 10.73
CA SER A 66 -37.35 14.36 11.44
C SER A 66 -37.54 13.15 10.50
N ARG A 67 -37.08 13.25 9.24
CA ARG A 67 -37.27 12.17 8.26
C ARG A 67 -35.99 11.53 7.68
N ASN A 68 -34.81 12.05 8.04
CA ASN A 68 -33.52 11.36 7.85
C ASN A 68 -33.21 10.37 8.99
N GLN A 69 -34.22 9.94 9.76
CA GLN A 69 -34.10 9.17 11.01
C GLN A 69 -34.41 7.66 10.88
N PHE A 70 -34.57 7.11 9.67
CA PHE A 70 -35.11 5.74 9.58
C PHE A 70 -34.10 4.64 9.91
N LEU A 71 -32.81 4.84 9.66
CA LEU A 71 -31.76 3.91 10.09
C LEU A 71 -30.94 4.52 11.22
N SER A 72 -30.83 3.80 12.34
CA SER A 72 -29.92 4.18 13.40
C SER A 72 -28.49 4.20 12.86
N HIS A 73 -27.63 5.05 13.44
CA HIS A 73 -26.21 5.08 13.09
C HIS A 73 -25.56 3.69 13.21
N GLU A 74 -26.02 2.87 14.16
CA GLU A 74 -25.56 1.49 14.36
C GLU A 74 -25.86 0.61 13.14
N ILE A 75 -27.10 0.61 12.64
CA ILE A 75 -27.45 -0.19 11.46
C ILE A 75 -26.67 0.27 10.23
N LYS A 76 -26.49 1.60 10.07
CA LYS A 76 -25.70 2.15 8.96
C LYS A 76 -24.24 1.71 9.04
N ILE A 77 -23.65 1.68 10.23
CA ILE A 77 -22.30 1.17 10.47
C ILE A 77 -22.24 -0.33 10.13
N ASP A 78 -23.21 -1.13 10.54
CA ASP A 78 -23.25 -2.56 10.24
C ASP A 78 -23.31 -2.84 8.73
N ILE A 79 -24.17 -2.12 8.00
CA ILE A 79 -24.28 -2.22 6.53
C ILE A 79 -22.95 -1.83 5.88
N LEU A 80 -22.37 -0.68 6.23
CA LEU A 80 -21.12 -0.18 5.66
C LEU A 80 -19.94 -1.10 6.00
N SER A 81 -19.85 -1.59 7.23
CA SER A 81 -18.81 -2.49 7.70
C SER A 81 -18.85 -3.83 6.96
N SER A 82 -20.05 -4.42 6.86
CA SER A 82 -20.24 -5.68 6.14
C SER A 82 -19.99 -5.53 4.63
N PHE A 83 -20.41 -4.41 4.03
CA PHE A 83 -20.12 -4.14 2.63
C PHE A 83 -18.63 -3.90 2.38
N HIS A 84 -17.96 -3.15 3.25
CA HIS A 84 -16.51 -2.99 3.21
C HIS A 84 -15.77 -4.34 3.27
N LYS A 85 -16.20 -5.27 4.14
CA LYS A 85 -15.64 -6.63 4.19
C LYS A 85 -15.84 -7.36 2.86
N LEU A 86 -17.04 -7.31 2.28
CA LEU A 86 -17.32 -7.89 0.96
C LEU A 86 -16.38 -7.32 -0.11
N LEU A 87 -16.22 -5.99 -0.18
CA LEU A 87 -15.33 -5.33 -1.13
C LEU A 87 -13.87 -5.73 -0.91
N LYS A 88 -13.43 -5.81 0.35
CA LYS A 88 -12.07 -6.22 0.71
C LYS A 88 -11.78 -7.61 0.18
N TYR A 89 -12.62 -8.61 0.47
CA TYR A 89 -12.42 -9.97 -0.05
C TYR A 89 -12.64 -10.07 -1.56
N GLY A 90 -13.52 -9.24 -2.11
CA GLY A 90 -13.85 -9.23 -3.53
C GLY A 90 -12.78 -8.67 -4.45
N LEU A 91 -12.11 -7.61 -3.99
CA LEU A 91 -11.27 -6.75 -4.83
C LEU A 91 -9.81 -6.74 -4.40
N ASN A 92 -9.46 -7.15 -3.17
CA ASN A 92 -8.07 -7.34 -2.81
C ASN A 92 -7.62 -8.73 -3.23
N ASP A 93 -6.51 -8.78 -3.95
CA ASP A 93 -5.76 -10.01 -4.13
C ASP A 93 -4.68 -10.02 -3.04
N ASP A 94 -4.96 -10.71 -1.93
CA ASP A 94 -4.07 -10.78 -0.76
C ASP A 94 -2.66 -11.31 -1.14
N ASP A 95 -2.52 -12.00 -2.27
CA ASP A 95 -1.25 -12.59 -2.74
C ASP A 95 -0.41 -11.65 -3.61
N SER A 96 -0.97 -10.53 -4.12
CA SER A 96 -0.34 -9.79 -5.22
C SER A 96 -0.44 -8.27 -5.16
N ASP A 97 -0.50 -7.63 -3.98
CA ASP A 97 -0.48 -6.17 -3.94
C ASP A 97 0.83 -5.61 -4.54
N PRO A 98 0.81 -5.01 -5.75
CA PRO A 98 2.02 -4.46 -6.37
C PRO A 98 2.50 -3.22 -5.60
N ILE A 99 1.62 -2.62 -4.78
CA ILE A 99 1.91 -1.54 -3.85
C ILE A 99 2.62 -2.08 -2.58
N ASN A 100 2.31 -3.33 -2.17
CA ASN A 100 2.95 -4.04 -1.05
C ASN A 100 4.05 -5.03 -1.49
N TRP A 101 4.60 -4.92 -2.69
CA TRP A 101 5.78 -5.67 -3.16
C TRP A 101 6.96 -5.69 -2.14
N PHE A 102 6.95 -4.69 -1.24
CA PHE A 102 7.83 -4.59 -0.11
C PHE A 102 7.81 -5.81 0.83
N GLN A 103 6.67 -6.50 0.98
CA GLN A 103 6.56 -7.74 1.74
C GLN A 103 6.92 -8.98 0.89
N SER A 104 6.53 -9.02 -0.39
CA SER A 104 6.70 -10.21 -1.24
C SER A 104 8.16 -10.51 -1.61
N VAL A 105 9.02 -9.50 -1.76
CA VAL A 105 10.45 -9.70 -2.12
C VAL A 105 11.25 -10.44 -1.02
N ARG A 106 10.68 -10.66 0.17
CA ARG A 106 11.34 -11.36 1.29
C ARG A 106 10.77 -12.71 1.67
N GLN A 107 9.70 -13.18 1.05
CA GLN A 107 9.38 -14.60 1.11
C GLN A 107 10.38 -15.35 0.21
N GLY A 108 11.61 -15.47 0.72
CA GLY A 108 12.53 -16.48 0.26
C GLY A 108 11.86 -17.83 0.41
N VAL A 109 11.96 -18.65 -0.64
CA VAL A 109 11.75 -20.10 -0.67
C VAL A 109 10.87 -20.60 0.47
N SER A 110 9.57 -20.76 0.22
CA SER A 110 8.70 -21.56 1.07
C SER A 110 9.39 -22.91 1.29
N ILE A 111 10.03 -23.08 2.45
CA ILE A 111 10.52 -24.37 2.89
C ILE A 111 9.26 -25.19 3.12
N ASP A 112 9.11 -26.25 2.33
CA ASP A 112 8.08 -27.25 2.52
C ASP A 112 8.32 -27.93 3.89
N TRP A 113 7.64 -27.42 4.91
CA TRP A 113 7.68 -27.96 6.26
C TRP A 113 7.16 -29.41 6.32
N GLY A 114 6.54 -29.92 5.25
CA GLY A 114 6.19 -31.33 5.09
C GLY A 114 7.40 -32.28 5.03
N GLN A 115 8.62 -31.77 4.76
CA GLN A 115 9.83 -32.59 4.69
C GLN A 115 10.62 -32.69 6.01
N VAL A 116 10.37 -31.83 7.01
CA VAL A 116 11.25 -31.72 8.20
C VAL A 116 10.62 -32.29 9.48
N HIS A 117 9.31 -32.47 9.54
CA HIS A 117 8.67 -33.13 10.69
C HIS A 117 7.73 -34.25 10.24
N GLY A 118 8.07 -35.48 10.62
CA GLY A 118 7.19 -36.63 10.48
C GLY A 118 5.84 -36.35 11.12
N LYS A 119 4.78 -36.83 10.44
CA LYS A 119 3.35 -36.71 10.80
C LYS A 119 3.12 -36.58 12.31
N VAL A 120 2.96 -35.33 12.77
CA VAL A 120 2.44 -35.06 14.11
C VAL A 120 0.92 -35.00 13.98
N GLU A 121 0.23 -36.01 14.51
CA GLU A 121 -1.22 -36.01 14.67
C GLU A 121 -1.61 -34.92 15.68
N LEU A 122 -2.06 -33.78 15.18
CA LEU A 122 -2.75 -32.77 15.99
C LEU A 122 -4.23 -33.16 16.11
N ILE A 123 -4.66 -33.40 17.36
CA ILE A 123 -5.97 -33.19 18.01
C ILE A 123 -7.21 -33.24 17.08
N PRO A 124 -8.28 -34.00 17.42
CA PRO A 124 -9.40 -34.20 16.50
C PRO A 124 -10.09 -32.87 16.11
N PRO A 125 -10.32 -32.63 14.81
CA PRO A 125 -10.96 -31.41 14.34
C PRO A 125 -12.45 -31.38 14.75
N HIS A 126 -12.92 -30.17 15.04
CA HIS A 126 -14.33 -29.85 15.30
C HIS A 126 -15.26 -30.51 14.26
N PRO A 127 -16.39 -31.14 14.65
CA PRO A 127 -17.22 -31.97 13.76
C PRO A 127 -17.73 -31.26 12.50
N LEU A 128 -17.84 -29.93 12.50
CA LEU A 128 -18.18 -29.14 11.30
C LEU A 128 -17.06 -29.05 10.25
N ARG A 129 -15.79 -29.22 10.65
CA ARG A 129 -14.66 -29.28 9.70
C ARG A 129 -14.67 -30.61 8.96
N SER A 130 -14.94 -31.72 9.64
CA SER A 130 -14.88 -33.08 9.07
C SER A 130 -15.90 -33.32 7.95
N SER A 131 -17.09 -32.69 8.03
CA SER A 131 -18.15 -32.85 7.02
C SER A 131 -17.96 -31.98 5.77
N LEU A 132 -17.16 -30.91 5.85
CA LEU A 132 -16.97 -29.96 4.75
C LEU A 132 -15.60 -30.06 4.06
N ILE A 133 -14.62 -30.71 4.68
CA ILE A 133 -13.25 -30.81 4.16
C ILE A 133 -13.15 -31.49 2.77
N PRO A 134 -13.83 -32.62 2.47
CA PRO A 134 -13.77 -33.20 1.13
C PRO A 134 -14.29 -32.25 0.01
N TYR A 135 -15.06 -31.22 0.39
CA TYR A 135 -15.65 -30.24 -0.52
C TYR A 135 -14.90 -28.91 -0.58
N LEU A 136 -13.94 -28.65 0.31
CA LEU A 136 -13.21 -27.37 0.40
C LEU A 136 -11.69 -27.50 0.23
N SER A 137 -11.10 -28.69 0.44
CA SER A 137 -9.64 -28.82 0.56
C SER A 137 -8.90 -29.27 -0.69
N ASN A 138 -9.52 -29.28 -1.87
CA ASN A 138 -8.82 -29.59 -3.12
C ASN A 138 -8.65 -28.34 -3.98
N SER A 139 -7.39 -28.11 -4.35
CA SER A 139 -6.86 -27.11 -5.27
C SER A 139 -7.80 -26.79 -6.44
N ARG A 140 -8.37 -25.57 -6.46
CA ARG A 140 -9.02 -24.90 -7.61
C ARG A 140 -9.63 -25.84 -8.67
N PRO A 141 -10.59 -26.75 -8.36
CA PRO A 141 -11.51 -27.14 -9.40
C PRO A 141 -12.46 -25.96 -9.61
N LYS A 142 -12.83 -25.69 -10.86
CA LYS A 142 -13.99 -24.84 -11.15
C LYS A 142 -15.20 -25.47 -10.45
N TYR A 143 -15.56 -24.95 -9.29
CA TYR A 143 -16.66 -25.48 -8.51
C TYR A 143 -17.97 -25.15 -9.20
N SER A 144 -18.62 -26.18 -9.76
CA SER A 144 -20.08 -26.24 -9.88
C SER A 144 -20.65 -26.74 -8.56
N ALA A 145 -20.37 -26.05 -7.45
CA ALA A 145 -20.93 -26.41 -6.17
C ALA A 145 -22.40 -25.98 -6.12
N GLN A 146 -23.31 -26.95 -6.19
CA GLN A 146 -24.75 -26.83 -6.00
C GLN A 146 -25.13 -26.49 -4.54
N PHE A 147 -24.49 -25.47 -3.94
CA PHE A 147 -25.05 -24.82 -2.76
C PHE A 147 -26.24 -23.96 -3.21
N ASN A 148 -27.41 -24.59 -3.32
CA ASN A 148 -28.67 -23.92 -3.67
C ASN A 148 -29.18 -22.95 -2.59
N LEU A 149 -28.35 -22.59 -1.60
CA LEU A 149 -28.65 -21.69 -0.50
C LEU A 149 -29.08 -20.29 -0.98
N PHE A 150 -28.58 -19.85 -2.14
CA PHE A 150 -28.98 -18.59 -2.80
C PHE A 150 -29.68 -18.81 -4.15
N ASN A 151 -29.89 -20.05 -4.57
CA ASN A 151 -30.75 -20.38 -5.72
C ASN A 151 -32.14 -20.65 -5.19
N ASN A 152 -32.84 -19.58 -4.77
CA ASN A 152 -34.27 -19.74 -4.60
C ASN A 152 -34.93 -19.67 -5.97
N SER A 153 -35.61 -20.76 -6.28
CA SER A 153 -36.47 -20.99 -7.44
C SER A 153 -37.60 -19.96 -7.50
N SER A 154 -37.42 -18.90 -8.28
CA SER A 154 -38.51 -18.40 -9.12
C SER A 154 -38.22 -18.87 -10.54
N SER A 155 -38.94 -19.91 -10.96
CA SER A 155 -39.09 -20.28 -12.35
C SER A 155 -39.83 -19.15 -13.08
N LEU A 156 -39.13 -18.06 -13.41
CA LEU A 156 -39.45 -17.25 -14.56
C LEU A 156 -38.34 -17.51 -15.57
N THR A 157 -38.75 -18.16 -16.66
CA THR A 157 -38.09 -18.25 -17.96
C THR A 157 -36.73 -17.56 -18.06
N THR A 158 -35.74 -18.35 -18.45
CA THR A 158 -34.49 -17.96 -19.12
C THR A 158 -34.73 -17.01 -20.30
N THR A 159 -35.09 -15.76 -19.99
CA THR A 159 -34.91 -14.58 -20.81
C THR A 159 -33.84 -13.77 -20.11
N LYS A 160 -32.68 -13.68 -20.77
CA LYS A 160 -31.49 -12.90 -20.42
C LYS A 160 -31.76 -11.69 -19.50
N ASN A 161 -31.53 -11.85 -18.19
CA ASN A 161 -31.26 -10.74 -17.28
C ASN A 161 -29.78 -10.28 -17.38
N GLN A 162 -29.26 -10.18 -18.61
CA GLN A 162 -28.00 -9.48 -18.90
C GLN A 162 -28.22 -7.96 -19.01
N ASN A 163 -29.48 -7.50 -18.92
CA ASN A 163 -29.84 -6.13 -19.27
C ASN A 163 -29.93 -5.15 -18.07
N GLU A 164 -29.84 -5.58 -16.80
CA GLU A 164 -29.96 -4.64 -15.67
C GLU A 164 -28.68 -3.85 -15.39
N TRP A 165 -27.49 -4.44 -15.53
CA TRP A 165 -26.22 -3.69 -15.44
C TRP A 165 -26.01 -2.82 -16.69
N ALA A 166 -26.34 -3.35 -17.87
CA ALA A 166 -26.22 -2.62 -19.14
C ALA A 166 -27.21 -1.44 -19.28
N SER A 167 -28.34 -1.46 -18.57
CA SER A 167 -29.32 -0.36 -18.61
C SER A 167 -29.02 0.79 -17.64
N MET A 168 -28.14 0.62 -16.65
CA MET A 168 -27.68 1.74 -15.81
C MET A 168 -26.54 2.56 -16.44
N SER A 169 -25.79 1.99 -17.39
CA SER A 169 -24.66 2.68 -18.06
C SER A 169 -25.05 3.41 -19.36
N ASN A 170 -26.21 3.11 -19.95
CA ASN A 170 -26.61 3.63 -21.26
C ASN A 170 -27.54 4.85 -21.13
N ASN A 171 -26.98 5.98 -20.70
CA ASN A 171 -27.61 7.28 -20.89
C ASN A 171 -26.53 8.36 -21.02
N ASN A 172 -25.80 8.33 -22.14
CA ASN A 172 -25.11 9.51 -22.67
C ASN A 172 -24.88 9.36 -24.19
N ASN A 173 -25.55 10.25 -24.94
CA ASN A 173 -25.33 10.67 -26.32
C ASN A 173 -25.53 9.69 -27.49
N SER A 174 -26.62 9.94 -28.20
CA SER A 174 -26.93 9.55 -29.57
C SER A 174 -26.05 10.27 -30.62
N LEU A 175 -25.92 9.61 -31.78
CA LEU A 175 -25.39 10.02 -33.10
C LEU A 175 -23.87 9.90 -33.34
N SER A 176 -23.43 8.81 -33.99
CA SER A 176 -23.26 8.79 -35.46
C SER A 176 -22.85 7.38 -35.95
N HIS A 177 -23.30 7.06 -37.15
CA HIS A 177 -23.27 5.76 -37.82
C HIS A 177 -21.88 5.28 -38.27
N ASN A 178 -21.77 3.95 -38.34
CA ASN A 178 -20.87 3.12 -39.15
C ASN A 178 -19.46 2.85 -38.64
N GLU A 179 -19.29 1.71 -37.95
CA GLU A 179 -18.20 0.79 -38.27
C GLU A 179 -18.55 -0.64 -37.87
N MET A 180 -18.59 -1.51 -38.88
CA MET A 180 -18.86 -2.93 -38.80
C MET A 180 -17.58 -3.64 -38.31
N THR A 181 -17.43 -3.84 -36.99
CA THR A 181 -16.32 -4.63 -36.44
C THR A 181 -16.76 -5.52 -35.29
N LYS A 182 -16.75 -6.83 -35.57
CA LYS A 182 -16.52 -7.98 -34.68
C LYS A 182 -17.00 -7.84 -33.23
N ASP A 183 -18.21 -8.35 -32.99
CA ASP A 183 -18.71 -8.72 -31.67
C ASP A 183 -17.78 -9.75 -31.01
N ALA A 184 -16.88 -9.27 -30.15
CA ALA A 184 -16.37 -10.04 -29.04
C ALA A 184 -17.24 -9.69 -27.83
N GLU A 185 -18.29 -10.48 -27.59
CA GLU A 185 -18.94 -10.51 -26.28
C GLU A 185 -17.89 -10.94 -25.25
N ASN A 186 -17.20 -9.96 -24.66
CA ASN A 186 -16.33 -10.17 -23.50
C ASN A 186 -17.23 -10.60 -22.33
N ASN A 187 -17.45 -11.90 -22.22
CA ASN A 187 -18.09 -12.52 -21.08
C ASN A 187 -17.14 -12.41 -19.88
N TYR A 188 -17.15 -11.24 -19.22
CA TYR A 188 -16.32 -10.99 -18.04
C TYR A 188 -16.70 -11.98 -16.95
N ASP A 189 -15.84 -12.95 -16.72
CA ASP A 189 -16.03 -13.96 -15.69
C ASP A 189 -15.80 -13.32 -14.30
N SER A 190 -16.86 -12.72 -13.76
CA SER A 190 -16.87 -12.12 -12.42
C SER A 190 -16.68 -13.12 -11.28
N SER A 191 -16.60 -14.43 -11.57
CA SER A 191 -16.17 -15.43 -10.59
C SER A 191 -14.67 -15.34 -10.29
N THR A 192 -13.89 -14.68 -11.15
CA THR A 192 -12.47 -14.43 -10.92
C THR A 192 -12.23 -13.05 -10.29
N VAL A 193 -11.22 -12.94 -9.42
CA VAL A 193 -10.75 -11.64 -8.88
C VAL A 193 -10.51 -10.64 -10.00
N GLN A 194 -9.92 -11.13 -11.09
CA GLN A 194 -9.60 -10.34 -12.27
C GLN A 194 -10.85 -9.76 -12.96
N GLY A 195 -11.89 -10.58 -13.16
CA GLY A 195 -13.17 -10.14 -13.70
C GLY A 195 -13.92 -9.19 -12.76
N ARG A 196 -13.72 -9.30 -11.45
CA ARG A 196 -14.27 -8.31 -10.49
C ARG A 196 -13.51 -6.98 -10.54
N MET A 197 -12.18 -7.03 -10.68
CA MET A 197 -11.34 -5.85 -10.85
C MET A 197 -11.69 -5.09 -12.14
N SER A 198 -12.03 -5.77 -13.25
CA SER A 198 -12.51 -5.08 -14.46
C SER A 198 -13.83 -4.33 -14.23
N CYS A 199 -14.75 -4.91 -13.44
CA CYS A 199 -16.01 -4.25 -13.07
C CYS A 199 -15.86 -3.20 -11.95
N ALA A 200 -14.67 -3.04 -11.35
CA ALA A 200 -14.47 -2.10 -10.24
C ALA A 200 -14.74 -0.65 -10.65
N LYS A 201 -14.47 -0.28 -11.91
CA LYS A 201 -14.80 1.05 -12.45
C LYS A 201 -16.31 1.31 -12.45
N ASP A 202 -17.10 0.33 -12.92
CA ASP A 202 -18.56 0.45 -12.96
C ASP A 202 -19.14 0.49 -11.55
N LEU A 203 -18.62 -0.35 -10.66
CA LEU A 203 -18.99 -0.33 -9.26
C LEU A 203 -18.67 1.02 -8.60
N LEU A 204 -17.49 1.57 -8.88
CA LEU A 204 -17.08 2.88 -8.38
C LEU A 204 -18.02 3.99 -8.91
N ASN A 205 -18.44 3.94 -10.18
CA ASN A 205 -19.40 4.90 -10.73
C ASN A 205 -20.75 4.89 -9.98
N VAL A 206 -21.23 3.73 -9.58
CA VAL A 206 -22.51 3.58 -8.86
C VAL A 206 -22.36 3.95 -7.38
N VAL A 207 -21.29 3.50 -6.74
CA VAL A 207 -21.10 3.62 -5.28
C VAL A 207 -20.53 4.98 -4.88
N ASN A 208 -19.70 5.61 -5.72
CA ASN A 208 -19.03 6.87 -5.38
C ASN A 208 -20.00 8.01 -5.02
N PRO A 209 -21.09 8.28 -5.77
CA PRO A 209 -22.05 9.33 -5.40
C PRO A 209 -22.69 9.09 -4.02
N ILE A 210 -23.01 7.83 -3.70
CA ILE A 210 -23.67 7.44 -2.43
C ILE A 210 -22.72 7.67 -1.24
N LEU A 211 -21.48 7.19 -1.38
CA LEU A 211 -20.45 7.35 -0.37
C LEU A 211 -20.05 8.82 -0.19
N LEU A 212 -19.95 9.58 -1.28
CA LEU A 212 -19.65 11.01 -1.22
C LEU A 212 -20.78 11.80 -0.56
N ALA A 213 -22.04 11.52 -0.89
CA ALA A 213 -23.19 12.12 -0.21
C ALA A 213 -23.15 11.81 1.30
N THR A 214 -22.93 10.55 1.66
CA THR A 214 -22.78 10.13 3.06
C THR A 214 -21.66 10.89 3.77
N TRP A 215 -20.51 11.08 3.12
CA TRP A 215 -19.41 11.89 3.66
C TRP A 215 -19.83 13.34 3.88
N LEU A 216 -20.42 13.99 2.87
CA LEU A 216 -20.81 15.40 2.94
C LEU A 216 -21.86 15.66 4.03
N ASP A 217 -22.75 14.70 4.27
CA ASP A 217 -23.77 14.79 5.32
C ASP A 217 -23.20 14.60 6.73
N THR A 218 -22.18 13.73 6.89
CA THR A 218 -21.68 13.32 8.20
C THR A 218 -20.41 14.06 8.63
N ALA A 219 -19.52 14.44 7.71
CA ALA A 219 -18.24 15.07 8.02
C ALA A 219 -18.37 16.40 8.80
N PRO A 220 -19.30 17.32 8.47
CA PRO A 220 -19.48 18.54 9.25
C PRO A 220 -19.87 18.28 10.71
N SER A 221 -20.62 17.21 10.98
CA SER A 221 -21.01 16.85 12.36
C SER A 221 -19.84 16.34 13.20
N VAL A 222 -18.81 15.78 12.56
CA VAL A 222 -17.61 15.25 13.23
C VAL A 222 -16.56 16.33 13.41
N PHE A 223 -16.35 17.16 12.40
CA PHE A 223 -15.26 18.15 12.35
C PHE A 223 -15.71 19.59 12.62
N GLY A 224 -17.01 19.88 12.70
CA GLY A 224 -17.53 21.24 12.79
C GLY A 224 -17.38 21.93 14.15
N THR A 225 -17.17 21.18 15.24
CA THR A 225 -16.89 21.76 16.58
C THR A 225 -15.88 20.94 17.36
N ALA A 226 -14.98 21.60 18.10
CA ALA A 226 -13.91 20.94 18.85
C ALA A 226 -14.38 19.92 19.90
N SER A 227 -15.63 20.02 20.38
CA SER A 227 -16.23 19.07 21.33
C SER A 227 -17.03 17.93 20.68
N ALA A 228 -17.32 18.00 19.37
CA ALA A 228 -18.16 17.01 18.69
C ALA A 228 -17.50 15.63 18.55
N LEU A 229 -16.16 15.56 18.51
CA LEU A 229 -15.45 14.33 18.18
C LEU A 229 -15.64 13.22 19.23
N ASN A 230 -15.78 13.59 20.51
CA ASN A 230 -16.05 12.64 21.60
C ASN A 230 -17.54 12.29 21.74
N GLN A 231 -18.44 13.13 21.22
CA GLN A 231 -19.90 12.91 21.27
C GLN A 231 -20.42 12.16 20.04
N ASN A 232 -19.72 12.24 18.91
CA ASN A 232 -20.16 11.72 17.61
C ASN A 232 -19.26 10.57 17.11
N LEU A 233 -18.90 9.63 17.99
CA LEU A 233 -18.04 8.50 17.62
C LEU A 233 -18.63 7.65 16.49
N SER A 234 -19.95 7.42 16.50
CA SER A 234 -20.63 6.68 15.43
C SER A 234 -20.55 7.41 14.08
N SER A 235 -20.65 8.74 14.07
CA SER A 235 -20.46 9.52 12.84
C SER A 235 -19.01 9.47 12.34
N LEU A 236 -18.03 9.47 13.26
CA LEU A 236 -16.61 9.26 12.93
C LEU A 236 -16.39 7.87 12.31
N GLU A 237 -17.01 6.83 12.85
CA GLU A 237 -16.94 5.47 12.30
C GLU A 237 -17.56 5.38 10.89
N ILE A 238 -18.66 6.09 10.63
CA ILE A 238 -19.27 6.16 9.29
C ILE A 238 -18.32 6.79 8.27
N ILE A 239 -17.77 7.98 8.55
CA ILE A 239 -16.85 8.64 7.59
C ILE A 239 -15.56 7.84 7.38
N TYR A 240 -15.10 7.14 8.42
CA TYR A 240 -13.96 6.23 8.33
C TYR A 240 -14.24 5.03 7.42
N LEU A 241 -15.41 4.39 7.56
CA LEU A 241 -15.82 3.29 6.68
C LEU A 241 -16.01 3.76 5.23
N VAL A 242 -16.60 4.94 5.03
CA VAL A 242 -16.71 5.57 3.71
C VAL A 242 -15.33 5.72 3.06
N LEU A 243 -14.36 6.29 3.80
CA LEU A 243 -13.01 6.50 3.29
C LEU A 243 -12.32 5.16 2.97
N LYS A 244 -12.45 4.14 3.84
CA LYS A 244 -11.94 2.78 3.59
C LYS A 244 -12.46 2.18 2.30
N MET A 245 -13.77 2.25 2.08
CA MET A 245 -14.40 1.73 0.86
C MET A 245 -13.90 2.46 -0.38
N MET A 246 -13.78 3.80 -0.31
CA MET A 246 -13.21 4.59 -1.41
C MET A 246 -11.78 4.15 -1.73
N VAL A 247 -10.91 3.99 -0.72
CA VAL A 247 -9.53 3.52 -0.95
C VAL A 247 -9.51 2.16 -1.63
N ILE A 248 -10.31 1.19 -1.20
CA ILE A 248 -10.34 -0.14 -1.81
C ILE A 248 -10.79 -0.07 -3.27
N LEU A 249 -11.89 0.66 -3.55
CA LEU A 249 -12.41 0.79 -4.91
C LEU A 249 -11.37 1.46 -5.83
N TRP A 250 -10.78 2.57 -5.39
CA TRP A 250 -9.75 3.27 -6.17
C TRP A 250 -8.50 2.40 -6.38
N ARG A 251 -8.02 1.70 -5.35
CA ARG A 251 -6.90 0.75 -5.50
C ARG A 251 -7.20 -0.30 -6.56
N ALA A 252 -8.38 -0.92 -6.51
CA ALA A 252 -8.79 -1.95 -7.46
C ALA A 252 -8.87 -1.40 -8.90
N THR A 253 -9.51 -0.25 -9.09
CA THR A 253 -9.63 0.41 -10.40
C THR A 253 -8.25 0.77 -10.97
N ILE A 254 -7.35 1.33 -10.16
CA ILE A 254 -6.00 1.71 -10.63
C ILE A 254 -5.11 0.49 -10.86
N LYS A 255 -5.17 -0.53 -9.99
CA LYS A 255 -4.43 -1.79 -10.18
C LYS A 255 -4.83 -2.47 -11.49
N TYR A 256 -6.13 -2.52 -11.79
CA TYR A 256 -6.63 -3.02 -13.07
C TYR A 256 -6.07 -2.20 -14.24
N ALA A 257 -6.22 -0.87 -14.21
CA ALA A 257 -5.74 0.01 -15.28
C ALA A 257 -4.23 -0.13 -15.53
N LEU A 258 -3.42 -0.26 -14.47
CA LEU A 258 -1.97 -0.44 -14.56
C LEU A 258 -1.57 -1.80 -15.14
N THR A 259 -2.28 -2.86 -14.77
CA THR A 259 -1.93 -4.23 -15.15
C THR A 259 -2.23 -4.49 -16.63
N TYR A 260 -3.35 -3.95 -17.13
CA TYR A 260 -3.83 -4.24 -18.48
C TYR A 260 -3.44 -3.17 -19.50
N GLN A 261 -2.80 -2.08 -19.07
CA GLN A 261 -2.42 -0.94 -19.93
C GLN A 261 -3.60 -0.35 -20.73
N GLU A 262 -4.84 -0.70 -20.38
CA GLU A 262 -6.07 -0.12 -20.92
C GLU A 262 -6.31 1.24 -20.26
N PHE A 263 -5.48 2.19 -20.66
CA PHE A 263 -5.50 3.55 -20.15
C PHE A 263 -6.45 4.49 -20.91
N THR A 264 -7.49 3.94 -21.51
CA THR A 264 -8.45 4.69 -22.33
C THR A 264 -9.15 5.81 -21.53
N ASP A 265 -9.19 5.68 -20.19
CA ASP A 265 -9.92 6.58 -19.29
C ASP A 265 -9.04 7.33 -18.26
N LYS A 266 -7.79 7.64 -18.60
CA LYS A 266 -6.90 8.39 -17.67
C LYS A 266 -7.46 9.74 -17.21
N GLN A 267 -8.07 10.50 -18.13
CA GLN A 267 -8.69 11.78 -17.80
C GLN A 267 -9.90 11.60 -16.85
N TRP A 268 -10.62 10.49 -16.99
CA TRP A 268 -11.73 10.16 -16.11
C TRP A 268 -11.23 9.88 -14.68
N ILE A 269 -10.19 9.04 -14.55
CA ILE A 269 -9.53 8.78 -13.26
C ILE A 269 -9.08 10.09 -12.60
N GLU A 270 -8.35 10.92 -13.34
CA GLU A 270 -7.80 12.15 -12.83
C GLU A 270 -8.89 13.13 -12.39
N SER A 271 -9.93 13.33 -13.20
CA SER A 271 -11.03 14.25 -12.88
C SER A 271 -11.85 13.80 -11.67
N HIS A 272 -12.20 12.51 -11.61
CA HIS A 272 -13.05 11.97 -10.54
C HIS A 272 -12.30 11.89 -9.21
N LEU A 273 -11.04 11.43 -9.23
CA LEU A 273 -10.21 11.38 -8.02
C LEU A 273 -9.88 12.80 -7.52
N ARG A 274 -9.60 13.75 -8.44
CA ARG A 274 -9.42 15.17 -8.11
C ARG A 274 -10.66 15.75 -7.43
N GLN A 275 -11.85 15.45 -7.93
CA GLN A 275 -13.10 15.91 -7.31
C GLN A 275 -13.28 15.32 -5.92
N LEU A 276 -13.04 14.02 -5.76
CA LEU A 276 -13.12 13.34 -4.46
C LEU A 276 -12.17 13.97 -3.42
N ILE A 277 -10.90 14.12 -3.77
CA ILE A 277 -9.86 14.67 -2.86
C ILE A 277 -10.21 16.09 -2.42
N LYS A 278 -10.79 16.92 -3.30
CA LYS A 278 -11.24 18.28 -2.96
C LYS A 278 -12.26 18.32 -1.83
N HIS A 279 -13.10 17.29 -1.69
CA HIS A 279 -14.07 17.22 -0.59
C HIS A 279 -13.43 16.79 0.74
N TYR A 280 -12.36 16.00 0.69
CA TYR A 280 -11.70 15.45 1.87
C TYR A 280 -10.62 16.37 2.44
N VAL A 281 -9.89 17.06 1.57
CA VAL A 281 -8.77 17.94 1.96
C VAL A 281 -9.18 19.04 2.93
N ILE A 282 -10.44 19.50 2.88
CA ILE A 282 -10.95 20.58 3.76
C ILE A 282 -10.76 20.23 5.24
N TYR A 283 -10.77 18.94 5.59
CA TYR A 283 -10.64 18.45 6.96
C TYR A 283 -9.27 17.81 7.25
N PHE A 284 -8.35 17.80 6.28
CA PHE A 284 -7.03 17.19 6.43
C PHE A 284 -6.01 18.21 6.99
N PRO A 285 -5.10 17.83 7.91
CA PRO A 285 -5.04 16.53 8.58
C PRO A 285 -6.18 16.34 9.58
N PHE A 286 -6.82 15.17 9.53
CA PHE A 286 -7.97 14.85 10.36
C PHE A 286 -7.57 14.86 11.82
N GLY A 287 -8.28 15.67 12.61
CA GLY A 287 -7.93 15.89 14.01
C GLY A 287 -6.72 16.81 14.19
N SER A 288 -6.56 17.86 13.39
CA SER A 288 -5.63 18.96 13.73
C SER A 288 -6.19 19.85 14.84
N GLU A 289 -7.51 20.05 14.87
CA GLU A 289 -8.16 21.10 15.68
C GLU A 289 -8.56 20.67 17.12
N SER A 290 -8.66 19.37 17.41
CA SER A 290 -9.12 18.89 18.73
C SER A 290 -7.97 18.60 19.69
N ILE A 291 -7.39 19.63 20.29
CA ILE A 291 -6.23 19.52 21.22
C ILE A 291 -6.63 18.90 22.59
N VAL A 292 -7.92 18.75 22.88
CA VAL A 292 -8.41 18.35 24.21
C VAL A 292 -8.75 16.85 24.26
N THR A 293 -8.11 16.14 25.20
CA THR A 293 -8.35 14.73 25.64
C THR A 293 -9.16 13.87 24.67
N ARG A 294 -8.47 13.28 23.70
CA ARG A 294 -9.06 12.30 22.77
C ARG A 294 -9.09 10.93 23.42
N ASP A 295 -10.17 10.22 23.17
CA ASP A 295 -10.20 8.78 23.41
C ASP A 295 -9.14 8.08 22.53
N ALA A 296 -8.52 7.02 23.05
CA ALA A 296 -7.47 6.29 22.34
C ALA A 296 -8.02 5.66 21.03
N LYS A 297 -9.30 5.29 21.01
CA LYS A 297 -9.95 4.70 19.83
C LYS A 297 -10.13 5.74 18.72
N SER A 298 -10.62 6.93 19.04
CA SER A 298 -10.85 7.98 18.04
C SER A 298 -9.54 8.47 17.43
N GLU A 299 -8.48 8.56 18.22
CA GLU A 299 -7.15 8.91 17.73
C GLU A 299 -6.60 7.88 16.72
N VAL A 300 -6.77 6.58 16.98
CA VAL A 300 -6.38 5.52 16.03
C VAL A 300 -7.17 5.64 14.73
N ILE A 301 -8.49 5.87 14.81
CA ILE A 301 -9.34 6.05 13.61
C ILE A 301 -8.86 7.25 12.79
N LEU A 302 -8.64 8.41 13.43
CA LEU A 302 -8.17 9.62 12.74
C LEU A 302 -6.79 9.43 12.12
N GLN A 303 -5.87 8.76 12.80
CA GLN A 303 -4.55 8.42 12.26
C GLN A 303 -4.67 7.54 11.02
N GLU A 304 -5.50 6.50 11.05
CA GLU A 304 -5.75 5.67 9.87
C GLU A 304 -6.41 6.44 8.73
N MET A 305 -7.35 7.35 9.02
CA MET A 305 -7.94 8.23 8.01
C MET A 305 -6.89 9.11 7.34
N ASN A 306 -5.95 9.67 8.11
CA ASN A 306 -4.84 10.44 7.56
C ASN A 306 -4.00 9.60 6.60
N LEU A 307 -3.66 8.36 6.99
CA LEU A 307 -2.91 7.44 6.14
C LEU A 307 -3.64 7.12 4.82
N MET A 308 -4.94 6.84 4.90
CA MET A 308 -5.78 6.58 3.73
C MET A 308 -5.86 7.79 2.79
N PHE A 309 -5.95 9.00 3.33
CA PHE A 309 -5.95 10.21 2.51
C PHE A 309 -4.60 10.49 1.85
N CYS A 310 -3.49 10.31 2.60
CA CYS A 310 -2.16 10.41 2.01
C CYS A 310 -1.98 9.39 0.87
N GLU A 311 -2.47 8.17 1.05
CA GLU A 311 -2.45 7.15 0.01
C GLU A 311 -3.24 7.56 -1.24
N LEU A 312 -4.51 7.99 -1.10
CA LEU A 312 -5.32 8.47 -2.22
C LEU A 312 -4.62 9.60 -2.99
N THR A 313 -3.97 10.51 -2.26
CA THR A 313 -3.20 11.61 -2.86
C THR A 313 -1.97 11.09 -3.62
N SER A 314 -1.30 10.06 -3.09
CA SER A 314 -0.17 9.44 -3.80
C SER A 314 -0.60 8.69 -5.07
N ILE A 315 -1.77 8.04 -5.04
CA ILE A 315 -2.39 7.39 -6.20
C ILE A 315 -2.74 8.45 -7.25
N PHE A 316 -3.35 9.56 -6.83
CA PHE A 316 -3.64 10.70 -7.72
C PHE A 316 -2.36 11.21 -8.39
N LEU A 317 -1.34 11.52 -7.61
CA LEU A 317 -0.06 12.03 -8.14
C LEU A 317 0.57 11.05 -9.15
N MET A 318 0.56 9.75 -8.84
CA MET A 318 1.02 8.70 -9.74
C MET A 318 0.29 8.74 -11.08
N THR A 319 -1.04 8.81 -11.05
CA THR A 319 -1.86 8.83 -12.28
C THR A 319 -1.61 10.08 -13.14
N THR A 320 -1.48 11.26 -12.52
CA THR A 320 -1.20 12.53 -13.23
C THR A 320 0.21 12.59 -13.83
N LYS A 321 1.22 11.99 -13.19
CA LYS A 321 2.56 11.97 -13.79
C LYS A 321 2.68 10.93 -14.91
N MET A 322 1.98 9.80 -14.79
CA MET A 322 1.91 8.81 -15.86
C MET A 322 1.21 9.36 -17.12
N THR A 323 0.20 10.24 -16.99
CA THR A 323 -0.40 10.90 -18.16
C THR A 323 0.56 11.88 -18.84
N ALA A 324 1.34 12.63 -18.06
CA ALA A 324 2.29 13.60 -18.58
C ALA A 324 3.41 12.96 -19.38
N LEU A 325 4.02 11.88 -18.85
CA LEU A 325 5.16 11.19 -19.49
C LEU A 325 4.80 10.59 -20.86
N GLU A 326 3.59 10.04 -21.03
CA GLU A 326 3.16 9.51 -22.33
C GLU A 326 2.98 10.60 -23.39
N LYS A 327 2.46 11.78 -22.99
CA LYS A 327 2.33 12.92 -23.91
C LYS A 327 3.68 13.38 -24.43
N GLU A 328 4.71 13.40 -23.59
CA GLU A 328 6.07 13.77 -24.00
C GLU A 328 6.67 12.78 -25.00
N VAL A 329 6.46 11.47 -24.80
CA VAL A 329 6.92 10.43 -25.74
C VAL A 329 6.24 10.55 -27.11
N LEU A 330 4.92 10.79 -27.13
CA LEU A 330 4.16 10.94 -28.38
C LEU A 330 4.54 12.20 -29.16
N ILE A 331 4.87 13.30 -28.46
CA ILE A 331 5.30 14.55 -29.11
C ILE A 331 6.74 14.41 -29.65
N GLY A 332 7.62 13.70 -28.93
CA GLY A 332 9.02 13.49 -29.33
C GLY A 332 9.20 12.64 -30.60
N SER A 333 8.30 11.72 -30.91
CA SER A 333 8.43 10.84 -32.09
C SER A 333 8.04 11.52 -33.42
N ASN A 334 7.38 12.69 -33.39
CA ASN A 334 6.90 13.39 -34.59
C ASN A 334 7.83 14.51 -35.09
N TYR A 335 9.00 14.72 -34.48
CA TYR A 335 9.93 15.80 -34.85
C TYR A 335 10.99 15.46 -35.90
N ASN A 336 10.81 14.39 -36.67
CA ASN A 336 11.62 14.11 -37.85
C ASN A 336 10.80 14.21 -39.14
N LYS A 337 10.36 15.44 -39.49
CA LYS A 337 10.33 15.96 -40.88
C LYS A 337 9.64 17.33 -40.97
N ARG A 338 10.29 18.24 -41.70
CA ARG A 338 9.81 19.52 -42.27
C ARG A 338 9.89 20.74 -41.34
N SER A 339 11.02 21.44 -41.38
CA SER A 339 11.31 22.58 -42.29
C SER A 339 10.77 23.92 -41.75
N SER A 340 11.72 24.76 -41.36
CA SER A 340 11.88 26.16 -41.79
C SER A 340 10.61 26.99 -42.03
N GLN A 341 10.50 28.07 -41.25
CA GLN A 341 9.73 29.30 -41.52
C GLN A 341 8.18 29.22 -41.42
N LYS A 342 7.63 29.68 -40.28
CA LYS A 342 6.74 30.86 -40.28
C LYS A 342 6.33 31.34 -38.89
N LYS A 343 6.70 32.59 -38.63
CA LYS A 343 5.93 33.68 -38.00
C LYS A 343 5.21 33.41 -36.67
N ARG A 344 5.86 33.92 -35.62
CA ARG A 344 5.29 34.59 -34.44
C ARG A 344 3.92 35.23 -34.76
N LYS A 345 2.87 34.73 -34.10
CA LYS A 345 1.70 35.52 -33.74
C LYS A 345 1.45 35.29 -32.25
N ARG A 346 1.71 36.32 -31.46
CA ARG A 346 1.38 36.39 -30.03
C ARG A 346 -0.13 36.27 -29.90
N ILE A 347 -0.58 35.30 -29.10
CA ILE A 347 -1.87 35.29 -28.46
C ILE A 347 -1.54 35.34 -26.97
N ASP A 348 -1.74 36.52 -26.38
CA ASP A 348 -1.89 36.71 -24.95
C ASP A 348 -3.16 35.98 -24.47
N GLY A 349 -3.08 35.40 -23.28
CA GLY A 349 -4.26 35.05 -22.49
C GLY A 349 -4.70 33.59 -22.56
N MET A 350 -3.96 32.69 -21.92
CA MET A 350 -4.55 31.54 -21.22
C MET A 350 -3.56 31.04 -20.16
N ASP A 351 -3.74 31.50 -18.93
CA ASP A 351 -3.14 30.91 -17.72
C ASP A 351 -3.32 29.39 -17.76
N SER A 352 -2.25 28.68 -18.02
CA SER A 352 -2.19 27.21 -17.97
C SER A 352 -0.83 26.74 -17.44
N SER A 353 -0.22 27.54 -16.56
CA SER A 353 0.50 26.90 -15.46
C SER A 353 -0.58 26.21 -14.64
N GLU A 354 -0.78 24.91 -14.86
CA GLU A 354 -1.51 24.06 -13.93
C GLU A 354 -0.79 24.18 -12.59
N SER A 355 -1.23 25.13 -11.78
CA SER A 355 -0.77 25.29 -10.41
C SER A 355 -1.01 23.95 -9.75
N ARG A 356 0.08 23.37 -9.27
CA ARG A 356 0.06 22.10 -8.59
C ARG A 356 -1.02 22.13 -7.52
N PRO A 357 -1.82 21.06 -7.38
CA PRO A 357 -2.84 21.07 -6.36
C PRO A 357 -2.27 21.20 -4.95
N PHE A 358 -2.78 22.18 -4.19
CA PHE A 358 -2.33 22.50 -2.83
C PHE A 358 -2.42 21.32 -1.86
N TRP A 359 -3.34 20.36 -2.07
CA TRP A 359 -3.48 19.18 -1.20
C TRP A 359 -2.25 18.27 -1.24
N ILE A 360 -1.47 18.28 -2.34
CA ILE A 360 -0.23 17.53 -2.42
C ILE A 360 0.80 18.15 -1.47
N GLU A 361 0.87 19.48 -1.41
CA GLU A 361 1.76 20.19 -0.48
C GLU A 361 1.38 19.90 0.97
N GLN A 362 0.08 19.90 1.30
CA GLN A 362 -0.39 19.53 2.64
C GLN A 362 -0.03 18.10 3.03
N VAL A 363 -0.14 17.13 2.12
CA VAL A 363 0.27 15.74 2.39
C VAL A 363 1.78 15.63 2.58
N VAL A 364 2.57 16.36 1.78
CA VAL A 364 4.03 16.42 1.95
C VAL A 364 4.39 17.02 3.31
N GLU A 365 3.77 18.14 3.69
CA GLU A 365 3.97 18.78 4.98
C GLU A 365 3.59 17.86 6.14
N TYR A 366 2.45 17.17 6.04
CA TYR A 366 2.02 16.18 7.02
C TYR A 366 3.05 15.06 7.20
N ILE A 367 3.57 14.51 6.10
CA ILE A 367 4.58 13.45 6.15
C ILE A 367 5.90 13.96 6.74
N LEU A 368 6.31 15.17 6.37
CA LEU A 368 7.50 15.80 6.95
C LEU A 368 7.33 16.01 8.45
N HIS A 369 6.16 16.49 8.89
CA HIS A 369 5.84 16.66 10.31
C HIS A 369 5.83 15.31 11.04
N PHE A 370 5.18 14.29 10.48
CA PHE A 370 5.15 12.93 11.04
C PHE A 370 6.55 12.36 11.19
N LEU A 371 7.40 12.46 10.16
CA LEU A 371 8.78 11.99 10.22
C LEU A 371 9.67 12.87 11.10
N ASN A 372 9.34 14.14 11.32
CA ASN A 372 10.08 15.02 12.22
C ASN A 372 9.67 14.86 13.68
N SER A 373 8.46 14.34 13.95
CA SER A 373 8.02 14.01 15.30
C SER A 373 8.91 12.93 15.95
N GLU A 374 8.79 12.79 17.28
CA GLU A 374 9.57 11.78 18.00
C GLU A 374 9.26 10.36 17.48
N PRO A 375 10.26 9.47 17.37
CA PRO A 375 10.10 8.10 16.86
C PRO A 375 9.32 7.18 17.83
N THR A 376 8.51 7.74 18.72
CA THR A 376 7.51 7.05 19.55
C THR A 376 6.29 6.62 18.74
N SER A 377 6.15 7.09 17.50
CA SER A 377 5.12 6.63 16.58
C SER A 377 5.17 5.11 16.40
N LYS A 378 3.99 4.46 16.52
CA LYS A 378 3.86 3.00 16.39
C LYS A 378 4.44 2.58 15.04
N ALA A 379 5.33 1.59 15.03
CA ALA A 379 5.99 1.08 13.82
C ALA A 379 4.98 0.65 12.74
N GLU A 380 3.76 0.30 13.14
CA GLU A 380 2.62 0.00 12.28
C GLU A 380 2.24 1.19 11.38
N HIS A 381 2.10 2.40 11.94
CA HIS A 381 1.79 3.60 11.17
C HIS A 381 2.89 3.94 10.17
N LEU A 382 4.16 3.81 10.59
CA LEU A 382 5.29 3.99 9.68
C LEU A 382 5.20 3.01 8.52
N THR A 383 4.96 1.72 8.82
CA THR A 383 4.85 0.64 7.82
C THR A 383 3.72 0.91 6.83
N ALA A 384 2.57 1.37 7.30
CA ALA A 384 1.43 1.73 6.46
C ALA A 384 1.69 2.98 5.60
N LEU A 385 2.55 3.91 6.05
CA LEU A 385 2.90 5.12 5.32
C LEU A 385 4.00 4.91 4.27
N LEU A 386 4.83 3.86 4.39
CA LEU A 386 5.94 3.60 3.47
C LEU A 386 5.55 3.49 1.99
N PRO A 387 4.45 2.80 1.60
CA PRO A 387 4.03 2.75 0.20
C PRO A 387 3.69 4.13 -0.36
N THR A 388 3.01 4.96 0.43
CA THR A 388 2.69 6.34 0.10
C THR A 388 3.95 7.18 -0.08
N ILE A 389 4.89 7.10 0.87
CA ILE A 389 6.18 7.80 0.79
C ILE A 389 6.94 7.38 -0.49
N ARG A 390 6.99 6.09 -0.81
CA ARG A 390 7.62 5.60 -2.03
C ARG A 390 6.98 6.22 -3.28
N ASN A 391 5.65 6.22 -3.36
CA ASN A 391 4.93 6.80 -4.49
C ASN A 391 5.24 8.29 -4.62
N LEU A 392 5.19 9.04 -3.52
CA LEU A 392 5.56 10.45 -3.50
C LEU A 392 7.00 10.67 -3.98
N LEU A 393 7.96 9.90 -3.46
CA LEU A 393 9.36 10.03 -3.88
C LEU A 393 9.57 9.77 -5.39
N ASN A 394 8.73 8.93 -6.01
CA ASN A 394 8.84 8.62 -7.44
C ASN A 394 8.23 9.70 -8.35
N TYR A 395 7.32 10.52 -7.85
CA TYR A 395 6.50 11.42 -8.67
C TYR A 395 6.58 12.90 -8.28
N LEU A 396 7.10 13.23 -7.10
CA LEU A 396 7.35 14.61 -6.67
C LEU A 396 8.54 15.24 -7.38
N GLU A 397 8.61 16.56 -7.32
CA GLU A 397 9.73 17.35 -7.86
C GLU A 397 11.01 17.12 -7.04
N LYS A 398 12.15 17.44 -7.64
CA LYS A 398 13.48 17.12 -7.07
C LYS A 398 13.66 17.69 -5.65
N GLU A 399 13.26 18.93 -5.41
CA GLU A 399 13.50 19.62 -4.13
C GLU A 399 12.74 18.97 -2.96
N GLU A 400 11.44 18.74 -3.12
CA GLU A 400 10.63 18.11 -2.08
C GLU A 400 10.98 16.64 -1.90
N ARG A 401 11.31 15.96 -2.99
CA ARG A 401 11.76 14.57 -2.96
C ARG A 401 13.03 14.43 -2.13
N ASP A 402 14.00 15.31 -2.37
CA ASP A 402 15.22 15.37 -1.57
C ASP A 402 14.89 15.72 -0.11
N SER A 403 13.97 16.66 0.14
CA SER A 403 13.52 17.03 1.49
C SER A 403 12.91 15.85 2.27
N ILE A 404 11.96 15.12 1.66
CA ILE A 404 11.34 13.94 2.27
C ILE A 404 12.40 12.89 2.56
N PHE A 405 13.28 12.60 1.60
CA PHE A 405 14.28 11.55 1.79
C PHE A 405 15.33 11.92 2.84
N ARG A 406 15.79 13.18 2.89
CA ARG A 406 16.64 13.66 4.00
C ARG A 406 15.95 13.51 5.33
N THR A 407 14.66 13.82 5.40
CA THR A 407 13.85 13.64 6.60
C THR A 407 13.77 12.16 7.01
N ILE A 408 13.63 11.24 6.06
CA ILE A 408 13.68 9.78 6.29
C ILE A 408 15.05 9.35 6.85
N LEU A 409 16.16 9.83 6.27
CA LEU A 409 17.50 9.54 6.77
C LEU A 409 17.69 10.06 8.21
N ASN A 410 17.19 11.27 8.49
CA ASN A 410 17.27 11.87 9.82
C ASN A 410 16.37 11.15 10.83
N TYR A 411 15.17 10.72 10.43
CA TYR A 411 14.30 9.86 11.23
C TYR A 411 14.99 8.53 11.55
N SER A 412 15.63 7.90 10.55
CA SER A 412 16.43 6.69 10.76
C SER A 412 17.53 6.92 11.79
N LYS A 413 18.28 8.04 11.73
CA LYS A 413 19.32 8.36 12.71
C LYS A 413 18.78 8.56 14.14
N ARG A 414 17.63 9.23 14.28
CA ARG A 414 16.99 9.52 15.59
C ARG A 414 16.29 8.32 16.22
N CYS A 415 15.91 7.31 15.44
CA CYS A 415 15.31 6.09 15.96
C CYS A 415 16.27 5.37 16.92
N ARG A 416 15.73 4.93 18.08
CA ARG A 416 16.43 4.08 19.05
C ARG A 416 16.92 2.81 18.36
N ALA A 417 18.14 2.37 18.67
CA ALA A 417 18.79 1.24 17.99
C ALA A 417 17.93 -0.03 17.97
N GLN A 418 17.25 -0.33 19.09
CA GLN A 418 16.46 -1.55 19.28
C GLN A 418 15.01 -1.43 18.78
N SER A 419 14.55 -0.29 18.25
CA SER A 419 13.14 -0.12 17.90
C SER A 419 12.77 -0.82 16.59
N THR A 420 11.54 -1.35 16.52
CA THR A 420 10.97 -1.91 15.28
C THR A 420 10.97 -0.89 14.14
N SER A 421 10.69 0.38 14.45
CA SER A 421 10.73 1.49 13.48
C SER A 421 12.12 1.66 12.85
N LYS A 422 13.20 1.49 13.61
CA LYS A 422 14.59 1.52 13.10
C LYS A 422 14.80 0.43 12.05
N ARG A 423 14.39 -0.80 12.34
CA ARG A 423 14.49 -1.92 11.40
C ARG A 423 13.69 -1.66 10.13
N VAL A 424 12.43 -1.27 10.28
CA VAL A 424 11.51 -1.00 9.15
C VAL A 424 12.08 0.08 8.23
N ILE A 425 12.58 1.20 8.78
CA ILE A 425 13.08 2.30 7.96
C ILE A 425 14.43 1.98 7.30
N ILE A 426 15.31 1.21 7.96
CA ILE A 426 16.57 0.74 7.35
C ILE A 426 16.27 -0.14 6.13
N GLY A 427 15.34 -1.09 6.28
CA GLY A 427 14.90 -1.93 5.17
C GLY A 427 14.27 -1.13 4.03
N PHE A 428 13.52 -0.07 4.35
CA PHE A 428 12.95 0.86 3.36
C PHE A 428 14.00 1.63 2.59
N ILE A 429 14.92 2.28 3.27
CA ILE A 429 15.99 3.03 2.63
C ILE A 429 16.80 2.10 1.71
N SER A 430 17.17 0.91 2.20
CA SER A 430 17.89 -0.07 1.39
C SER A 430 17.12 -0.46 0.13
N LYS A 431 15.88 -0.97 0.29
CA LYS A 431 15.05 -1.40 -0.84
C LYS A 431 14.82 -0.26 -1.84
N PHE A 432 14.58 0.95 -1.36
CA PHE A 432 14.39 2.11 -2.23
C PHE A 432 15.65 2.44 -3.04
N LEU A 433 16.84 2.37 -2.42
CA LEU A 433 18.11 2.51 -3.12
C LEU A 433 18.40 1.32 -4.07
N MET A 434 17.84 0.13 -3.78
CA MET A 434 18.01 -1.08 -4.59
C MET A 434 17.06 -1.17 -5.80
N VAL A 435 15.82 -0.70 -5.75
CA VAL A 435 14.82 -0.89 -6.84
C VAL A 435 15.27 -0.32 -8.20
N ARG A 436 16.27 0.56 -8.22
CA ARG A 436 16.87 1.23 -9.38
C ARG A 436 17.18 0.38 -10.63
N GLU A 437 17.42 -0.93 -10.54
CA GLU A 437 18.12 -1.65 -11.64
C GLU A 437 17.39 -2.87 -12.21
N ILE A 438 16.29 -3.35 -11.62
CA ILE A 438 15.63 -4.60 -12.07
C ILE A 438 14.51 -4.33 -13.09
N SER A 439 13.96 -3.13 -13.12
CA SER A 439 12.76 -2.83 -13.91
C SER A 439 13.03 -1.73 -14.93
N HIS A 440 12.73 -2.01 -16.21
CA HIS A 440 12.61 -1.02 -17.29
C HIS A 440 11.51 0.04 -17.03
N SER A 441 10.83 -0.02 -15.89
CA SER A 441 9.85 0.99 -15.47
C SER A 441 10.54 2.28 -15.04
N GLN A 442 10.03 3.40 -15.55
CA GLN A 442 10.44 4.79 -15.35
C GLN A 442 10.46 5.24 -13.87
N VAL A 443 11.36 4.72 -13.04
CA VAL A 443 11.59 5.26 -11.69
C VAL A 443 12.42 6.53 -11.83
N THR A 444 11.81 7.70 -11.59
CA THR A 444 12.45 9.01 -11.85
C THR A 444 13.46 9.44 -10.78
N PHE A 445 13.64 8.68 -9.70
CA PHE A 445 14.56 9.04 -8.64
C PHE A 445 16.00 8.60 -8.93
N HIS A 446 16.85 9.59 -9.19
CA HIS A 446 18.27 9.39 -9.38
C HIS A 446 19.07 10.26 -8.40
N ILE A 447 19.80 9.58 -7.51
CA ILE A 447 20.84 10.22 -6.72
C ILE A 447 22.10 10.21 -7.57
N HIS A 448 22.47 11.38 -8.09
CA HIS A 448 23.74 11.58 -8.77
C HIS A 448 24.89 11.50 -7.77
N HIS A 449 25.99 10.86 -8.17
CA HIS A 449 27.18 10.66 -7.32
C HIS A 449 27.72 11.98 -6.74
N ASP A 450 27.70 13.05 -7.52
CA ASP A 450 28.30 14.33 -7.13
C ASP A 450 27.34 15.27 -6.39
N ALA A 451 26.10 14.83 -6.16
CA ALA A 451 25.15 15.63 -5.41
C ALA A 451 25.55 15.66 -3.93
N PRO A 452 25.41 16.81 -3.22
CA PRO A 452 25.66 16.89 -1.77
C PRO A 452 24.85 15.85 -0.99
N PHE A 453 23.67 15.53 -1.50
CA PHE A 453 22.77 14.52 -0.97
C PHE A 453 23.34 13.08 -1.04
N ALA A 454 24.17 12.74 -2.02
CA ALA A 454 24.84 11.43 -2.07
C ALA A 454 25.77 11.22 -0.87
N LYS A 455 26.47 12.27 -0.43
CA LYS A 455 27.35 12.24 0.76
C LYS A 455 26.55 11.98 2.04
N GLU A 456 25.34 12.51 2.15
CA GLU A 456 24.46 12.24 3.29
C GLU A 456 24.06 10.76 3.37
N VAL A 457 23.74 10.15 2.21
CA VAL A 457 23.44 8.71 2.12
C VAL A 457 24.67 7.87 2.46
N GLN A 458 25.83 8.19 1.90
CA GLN A 458 27.09 7.51 2.21
C GLN A 458 27.41 7.57 3.71
N THR A 459 27.27 8.76 4.32
CA THR A 459 27.47 8.95 5.77
C THR A 459 26.50 8.10 6.58
N TRP A 460 25.24 8.00 6.15
CA TRP A 460 24.26 7.12 6.78
C TRP A 460 24.66 5.63 6.67
N VAL A 461 25.10 5.17 5.50
CA VAL A 461 25.56 3.78 5.33
C VAL A 461 26.76 3.47 6.22
N LEU A 462 27.73 4.38 6.32
CA LEU A 462 28.89 4.23 7.18
C LEU A 462 28.54 4.22 8.69
N SER A 463 27.33 4.63 9.07
CA SER A 463 26.84 4.53 10.46
C SER A 463 26.30 3.14 10.80
N LEU A 464 25.95 2.31 9.81
CA LEU A 464 25.33 1.00 10.02
C LEU A 464 26.22 -0.02 10.75
N PRO A 465 27.53 -0.14 10.49
CA PRO A 465 28.39 -1.04 11.27
C PRO A 465 28.48 -0.64 12.74
N LYS A 466 28.41 0.66 13.06
CA LYS A 466 28.36 1.13 14.45
C LYS A 466 27.06 0.72 15.12
N LEU A 467 25.93 0.78 14.39
CA LEU A 467 24.66 0.27 14.88
C LEU A 467 24.71 -1.24 15.18
N LEU A 468 25.38 -2.04 14.33
CA LEU A 468 25.60 -3.47 14.61
C LEU A 468 26.38 -3.69 15.91
N TRP A 469 27.41 -2.88 16.15
CA TRP A 469 28.18 -2.91 17.39
C TRP A 469 27.33 -2.58 18.62
N GLU A 470 26.48 -1.56 18.53
CA GLU A 470 25.58 -1.15 19.62
C GLU A 470 24.52 -2.21 19.93
N LEU A 471 23.96 -2.83 18.88
CA LEU A 471 22.91 -3.84 19.01
C LEU A 471 23.41 -5.12 19.67
N LYS A 472 24.63 -5.57 19.35
CA LYS A 472 25.17 -6.86 19.81
C LYS A 472 24.15 -7.98 19.61
N THR A 473 23.79 -8.68 20.68
CA THR A 473 22.77 -9.73 20.74
C THR A 473 21.39 -9.23 21.20
N SER A 474 21.24 -7.94 21.51
CA SER A 474 19.99 -7.41 22.10
C SER A 474 18.80 -7.39 21.13
N ASN A 475 19.05 -7.23 19.84
CA ASN A 475 18.02 -7.29 18.81
C ASN A 475 18.57 -7.95 17.54
N ILE A 476 18.48 -9.28 17.50
CA ILE A 476 18.99 -10.13 16.42
C ILE A 476 18.34 -9.76 15.09
N GLU A 477 17.04 -9.42 15.09
CA GLU A 477 16.28 -9.13 13.87
C GLU A 477 16.75 -7.82 13.20
N THR A 478 17.10 -6.80 14.00
CA THR A 478 17.67 -5.55 13.47
C THR A 478 19.11 -5.75 13.01
N SER A 479 19.91 -6.53 13.75
CA SER A 479 21.27 -6.89 13.32
C SER A 479 21.25 -7.65 11.99
N GLN A 480 20.32 -8.59 11.84
CA GLN A 480 20.06 -9.30 10.60
C GLN A 480 19.73 -8.34 9.47
N GLU A 481 18.77 -7.43 9.67
CA GLU A 481 18.39 -6.42 8.68
C GLU A 481 19.59 -5.63 8.19
N VAL A 482 20.40 -5.10 9.12
CA VAL A 482 21.57 -4.32 8.77
C VAL A 482 22.56 -5.13 7.95
N LEU A 483 22.85 -6.38 8.31
CA LEU A 483 23.76 -7.23 7.53
C LEU A 483 23.24 -7.51 6.11
N TYR A 484 21.93 -7.72 5.93
CA TYR A 484 21.33 -7.83 4.60
C TYR A 484 21.51 -6.55 3.79
N VAL A 485 21.26 -5.39 4.39
CA VAL A 485 21.46 -4.09 3.75
C VAL A 485 22.92 -3.88 3.34
N LEU A 486 23.89 -4.23 4.21
CA LEU A 486 25.31 -4.15 3.88
C LEU A 486 25.66 -5.06 2.70
N CYS A 487 25.15 -6.30 2.67
CA CYS A 487 25.34 -7.21 1.54
C CYS A 487 24.75 -6.65 0.24
N ASP A 488 23.55 -6.08 0.29
CA ASP A 488 22.89 -5.50 -0.89
C ASP A 488 23.66 -4.30 -1.44
N PHE A 489 24.27 -3.48 -0.57
CA PHE A 489 25.16 -2.41 -1.00
C PHE A 489 26.48 -2.93 -1.56
N ALA A 490 27.07 -3.97 -0.96
CA ALA A 490 28.31 -4.59 -1.46
C ALA A 490 28.13 -5.23 -2.84
N LYS A 491 26.99 -5.88 -3.11
CA LYS A 491 26.63 -6.38 -4.46
C LYS A 491 26.66 -5.30 -5.55
N ARG A 492 26.55 -4.03 -5.16
CA ARG A 492 26.55 -2.87 -6.06
C ARG A 492 27.83 -2.06 -6.03
N SER A 493 28.87 -2.56 -5.38
CA SER A 493 30.14 -1.84 -5.36
C SER A 493 30.61 -1.53 -6.77
N GLY A 494 31.12 -0.32 -6.97
CA GLY A 494 31.59 0.18 -8.27
C GLY A 494 30.48 0.81 -9.12
N LYS A 495 29.23 0.86 -8.65
CA LYS A 495 28.12 1.52 -9.35
C LYS A 495 27.44 2.59 -8.50
N GLY A 496 27.10 3.72 -9.13
CA GLY A 496 26.30 4.77 -8.50
C GLY A 496 26.98 5.42 -7.30
N ILE A 497 26.28 5.48 -6.17
CA ILE A 497 26.76 6.13 -4.92
C ILE A 497 27.70 5.23 -4.09
N PHE A 498 27.79 3.94 -4.41
CA PHE A 498 28.55 2.94 -3.67
C PHE A 498 29.83 2.58 -4.42
N ASN A 499 30.77 3.53 -4.45
CA ASN A 499 32.08 3.30 -5.05
C ASN A 499 32.97 2.44 -4.13
N ASP A 500 34.10 2.00 -4.67
CA ASP A 500 35.02 1.12 -3.96
C ASP A 500 35.64 1.79 -2.73
N GLU A 501 35.79 3.11 -2.74
CA GLU A 501 36.26 3.89 -1.60
C GLU A 501 35.30 3.78 -0.41
N ILE A 502 34.00 3.92 -0.63
CA ILE A 502 32.99 3.75 0.42
C ILE A 502 32.99 2.31 0.94
N MET A 503 33.21 1.30 0.10
CA MET A 503 33.33 -0.09 0.57
C MET A 503 34.57 -0.33 1.43
N ILE A 504 35.69 0.32 1.11
CA ILE A 504 36.91 0.31 1.94
C ILE A 504 36.66 0.98 3.29
N GLN A 505 35.99 2.14 3.29
CA GLN A 505 35.62 2.84 4.52
C GLN A 505 34.66 2.00 5.37
N LEU A 506 33.67 1.36 4.73
CA LEU A 506 32.67 0.53 5.39
C LEU A 506 33.32 -0.69 6.09
N GLN A 507 34.28 -1.34 5.41
CA GLN A 507 35.10 -2.38 6.04
C GLN A 507 35.86 -1.82 7.25
N THR A 508 36.52 -0.67 7.10
CA THR A 508 37.27 -0.05 8.20
C THR A 508 36.40 0.22 9.44
N VAL A 509 35.17 0.70 9.24
CA VAL A 509 34.21 0.96 10.33
C VAL A 509 33.60 -0.33 10.88
N LEU A 510 33.59 -1.42 10.12
CA LEU A 510 33.14 -2.74 10.55
C LEU A 510 34.21 -3.50 11.37
N ILE A 511 35.50 -3.14 11.29
CA ILE A 511 36.58 -3.82 12.04
C ILE A 511 36.24 -4.01 13.52
N PRO A 512 35.79 -2.97 14.27
CA PRO A 512 35.48 -3.14 15.68
C PRO A 512 34.51 -4.29 15.93
N PHE A 513 33.46 -4.42 15.11
CA PHE A 513 32.46 -5.49 15.20
C PHE A 513 33.04 -6.92 15.20
N LEU A 514 34.22 -7.10 14.62
CA LEU A 514 34.98 -8.34 14.65
C LEU A 514 35.99 -8.33 15.81
N TYR A 515 36.87 -7.33 15.84
CA TYR A 515 38.07 -7.32 16.67
C TYR A 515 38.57 -5.89 16.94
N VAL A 516 38.97 -5.63 18.18
CA VAL A 516 39.64 -4.39 18.58
C VAL A 516 40.90 -4.74 19.38
N ASP A 517 42.05 -4.23 18.96
CA ASP A 517 43.28 -4.31 19.76
C ASP A 517 43.41 -3.06 20.62
N LEU A 518 43.36 -3.21 21.95
CA LEU A 518 43.51 -2.11 22.88
C LEU A 518 44.93 -2.14 23.46
N PRO A 519 45.72 -1.05 23.36
CA PRO A 519 47.13 -1.06 23.75
C PRO A 519 47.38 -1.47 25.20
N ASN A 520 46.40 -1.24 26.09
CA ASN A 520 46.52 -1.53 27.52
C ASN A 520 45.68 -2.73 28.00
N LYS A 521 44.75 -3.23 27.18
CA LYS A 521 43.81 -4.31 27.56
C LYS A 521 43.98 -5.56 26.70
N GLY A 522 44.82 -5.50 25.67
CA GLY A 522 45.02 -6.57 24.72
C GLY A 522 43.84 -6.76 23.77
N PRO A 523 43.78 -7.92 23.10
CA PRO A 523 42.77 -8.23 22.09
C PRO A 523 41.38 -8.33 22.70
N LEU A 524 40.45 -7.49 22.24
CA LEU A 524 39.03 -7.56 22.58
C LEU A 524 38.23 -8.06 21.37
N LEU A 525 37.49 -9.14 21.59
CA LEU A 525 36.60 -9.71 20.58
C LEU A 525 35.31 -8.88 20.47
N GLY A 526 34.88 -8.65 19.24
CA GLY A 526 33.66 -7.92 18.95
C GLY A 526 32.38 -8.77 19.03
N PRO A 527 31.20 -8.15 18.92
CA PRO A 527 29.91 -8.82 19.00
C PRO A 527 29.68 -9.93 17.96
N PHE A 528 30.44 -9.96 16.86
CA PHE A 528 30.34 -10.99 15.84
C PHE A 528 30.29 -12.41 16.42
N ILE A 529 31.17 -12.74 17.37
CA ILE A 529 31.25 -14.09 17.96
C ILE A 529 29.99 -14.45 18.75
N SER A 530 29.37 -13.46 19.38
CA SER A 530 28.13 -13.66 20.15
C SER A 530 26.88 -13.81 19.28
N LEU A 531 26.98 -13.55 17.97
CA LEU A 531 25.82 -13.66 17.07
C LEU A 531 25.53 -15.10 16.66
N PRO A 532 24.27 -15.41 16.30
CA PRO A 532 23.92 -16.68 15.67
C PRO A 532 24.72 -16.98 14.38
N GLN A 533 24.98 -18.26 14.12
CA GLN A 533 25.83 -18.72 13.01
C GLN A 533 25.37 -18.20 11.63
N ASN A 534 24.06 -18.10 11.40
CA ASN A 534 23.51 -17.55 10.16
C ASN A 534 23.92 -16.08 9.94
N LEU A 535 23.96 -15.27 10.99
CA LEU A 535 24.39 -13.86 10.90
C LEU A 535 25.90 -13.73 10.75
N GLN A 536 26.66 -14.56 11.46
CA GLN A 536 28.10 -14.63 11.27
C GLN A 536 28.44 -14.95 9.81
N ARG A 537 27.80 -15.96 9.21
CA ARG A 537 27.95 -16.29 7.78
C ARG A 537 27.58 -15.11 6.87
N LYS A 538 26.53 -14.35 7.20
CA LYS A 538 26.16 -13.14 6.43
C LYS A 538 27.21 -12.05 6.51
N THR A 539 27.91 -11.87 7.64
CA THR A 539 29.06 -10.96 7.72
C THR A 539 30.18 -11.39 6.79
N ILE A 540 30.47 -12.70 6.72
CA ILE A 540 31.48 -13.25 5.79
C ILE A 540 31.04 -13.05 4.33
N GLU A 541 29.76 -13.26 4.03
CA GLU A 541 29.19 -13.01 2.69
C GLU A 541 29.33 -11.54 2.29
N PHE A 542 29.09 -10.60 3.20
CA PHE A 542 29.36 -9.18 2.94
C PHE A 542 30.82 -8.93 2.51
N LEU A 543 31.78 -9.49 3.25
CA LEU A 543 33.21 -9.35 2.91
C LEU A 543 33.55 -9.99 1.56
N PHE A 544 32.92 -11.12 1.25
CA PHE A 544 33.04 -11.76 -0.06
C PHE A 544 32.49 -10.88 -1.18
N LEU A 545 31.39 -10.15 -0.94
CA LEU A 545 30.79 -9.26 -1.93
C LEU A 545 31.57 -7.96 -2.14
N CYS A 546 32.40 -7.53 -1.19
CA CYS A 546 33.27 -6.37 -1.36
C CYS A 546 34.30 -6.60 -2.49
N PRO A 547 34.61 -5.60 -3.35
CA PRO A 547 35.57 -5.76 -4.44
C PRO A 547 36.94 -6.22 -3.96
N LYS A 548 37.44 -5.59 -2.89
CA LYS A 548 38.72 -5.89 -2.25
C LYS A 548 38.53 -5.93 -0.74
N VAL A 549 39.11 -6.94 -0.10
CA VAL A 549 39.19 -7.01 1.37
C VAL A 549 40.47 -6.34 1.83
N ILE A 550 40.38 -5.32 2.70
CA ILE A 550 41.54 -4.57 3.19
C ILE A 550 42.35 -5.38 4.20
N ASP A 551 43.67 -5.19 4.24
CA ASP A 551 44.57 -6.01 5.08
C ASP A 551 44.26 -5.90 6.58
N LYS A 552 43.81 -4.73 7.05
CA LYS A 552 43.34 -4.56 8.43
C LYS A 552 42.11 -5.41 8.75
N MET A 553 41.20 -5.56 7.78
CA MET A 553 40.02 -6.41 7.90
C MET A 553 40.40 -7.89 7.86
N LYS A 554 41.36 -8.26 7.00
CA LYS A 554 41.96 -9.61 6.94
C LYS A 554 42.53 -10.00 8.31
N TYR A 555 43.39 -9.14 8.86
CA TYR A 555 43.99 -9.33 10.18
C TYR A 555 42.94 -9.46 11.29
N ALA A 556 41.93 -8.59 11.30
CA ALA A 556 40.83 -8.65 12.27
C ALA A 556 40.06 -9.98 12.17
N LEU A 557 39.77 -10.43 10.94
CA LEU A 557 39.04 -11.67 10.71
C LEU A 557 39.86 -12.91 11.11
N GLU A 558 41.15 -12.97 10.76
CA GLU A 558 42.04 -14.08 11.15
C GLU A 558 42.12 -14.23 12.67
N ASN A 559 42.27 -13.13 13.40
CA ASN A 559 42.31 -13.15 14.87
C ASN A 559 41.02 -13.68 15.50
N VAL A 560 39.87 -13.39 14.89
CA VAL A 560 38.57 -13.90 15.34
C VAL A 560 38.41 -15.38 14.99
N LEU A 561 38.71 -15.77 13.76
CA LEU A 561 38.55 -17.14 13.28
C LEU A 561 39.52 -18.14 13.93
N ASN A 562 40.64 -17.65 14.46
CA ASN A 562 41.60 -18.46 15.20
C ASN A 562 41.12 -18.88 16.60
N ARG A 563 40.00 -18.34 17.09
CA ARG A 563 39.40 -18.71 18.38
C ARG A 563 38.48 -19.92 18.25
N GLU A 564 38.41 -20.71 19.31
CA GLU A 564 37.57 -21.91 19.38
C GLU A 564 36.08 -21.60 19.19
N GLU A 565 35.64 -20.43 19.66
CA GLU A 565 34.25 -19.97 19.57
C GLU A 565 33.78 -19.75 18.12
N ALA A 566 34.71 -19.54 17.18
CA ALA A 566 34.42 -19.29 15.76
C ALA A 566 34.58 -20.54 14.86
N ILE A 567 34.84 -21.72 15.42
CA ILE A 567 35.11 -22.96 14.66
C ILE A 567 34.00 -23.25 13.62
N SER A 568 32.75 -23.02 13.99
CA SER A 568 31.59 -23.33 13.14
C SER A 568 31.47 -22.46 11.87
N VAL A 569 32.14 -21.31 11.83
CA VAL A 569 32.13 -20.38 10.68
C VAL A 569 33.49 -20.32 9.98
N ARG A 570 34.55 -20.77 10.65
CA ARG A 570 35.90 -20.85 10.10
C ARG A 570 35.98 -21.61 8.78
N SER A 571 35.39 -22.81 8.71
CA SER A 571 35.37 -23.60 7.48
C SER A 571 34.65 -22.89 6.33
N TYR A 572 33.53 -22.22 6.64
CA TYR A 572 32.78 -21.42 5.68
C TYR A 572 33.57 -20.21 5.19
N ALA A 573 34.22 -19.48 6.11
CA ALA A 573 35.03 -18.32 5.78
C ALA A 573 36.24 -18.68 4.91
N HIS A 574 36.95 -19.77 5.24
CA HIS A 574 38.01 -20.27 4.37
C HIS A 574 37.47 -20.69 3.00
N SER A 575 36.39 -21.46 2.94
CA SER A 575 35.82 -21.89 1.66
C SER A 575 35.41 -20.72 0.76
N LEU A 576 34.83 -19.66 1.33
CA LEU A 576 34.28 -18.55 0.55
C LEU A 576 35.34 -17.49 0.21
N LEU A 577 36.28 -17.23 1.12
CA LEU A 577 37.23 -16.14 0.96
C LEU A 577 38.60 -16.59 0.46
N ASN A 578 38.98 -17.88 0.51
CA ASN A 578 40.29 -18.35 0.05
C ASN A 578 40.57 -17.91 -1.40
N GLU A 579 39.57 -17.89 -2.28
CA GLU A 579 39.72 -17.39 -3.66
C GLU A 579 40.11 -15.90 -3.72
N LYS A 580 39.65 -15.07 -2.77
CA LYS A 580 40.00 -13.64 -2.69
C LYS A 580 41.28 -13.37 -1.90
N PHE A 581 41.64 -14.25 -0.97
CA PHE A 581 42.86 -14.14 -0.18
C PHE A 581 44.11 -14.59 -0.94
N LEU A 582 43.97 -15.53 -1.90
CA LEU A 582 45.07 -16.08 -2.68
C LEU A 582 45.49 -15.25 -3.91
N ILE A 583 44.85 -14.10 -4.20
CA ILE A 583 45.19 -13.22 -5.34
C ILE A 583 46.14 -12.08 -4.90
N ILE A 584 47.14 -12.36 -4.06
CA ILE A 584 48.28 -11.44 -3.85
C ILE A 584 49.57 -12.20 -4.10
#